data_AF-A0A0C9SSS9-F1
#
_entry.id   AF-A0A0C9SSS9-F1
#
_cell.length_a   1.000
_cell.length_b   1.000
_cell.length_c   1.000
_cell.angle_alpha   90.00
_cell.angle_beta   90.00
_cell.angle_gamma   90.00
#
_symmetry.space_group_name_H-M   'P 1'
#
loop_
_entity.id
_entity.type
_entity.pdbx_description
1 polymer ?
#
loop_
_entity_poly.entity_id
_entity_poly.type
_entity_poly.pdbx_seq_one_letter_code
_entity_poly.pdbx_strand_id
1 'polypeptide(L)' 'SPSIPEKEFTYEALKHSLRLDGRDQLELRTPTITFGPELGWVECSFGRTRCVFKMQ' A
#
# COMPACT_ATOMS: atom_id res chain seq x y z
N SER A 1 16.13 -6.23 5.40
CA SER A 1 15.35 -7.45 5.64
C SER A 1 14.77 -7.39 7.04
N PRO A 2 13.51 -7.80 7.27
CA PRO A 2 12.90 -7.75 8.60
C PRO A 2 13.70 -8.60 9.59
N SER A 3 13.68 -8.20 10.85
CA SER A 3 14.31 -8.97 11.93
C SER A 3 13.57 -10.31 12.16
N ILE A 4 14.22 -11.28 12.81
CA ILE A 4 13.58 -12.57 13.14
C ILE A 4 12.27 -12.34 13.95
N PRO A 5 12.25 -11.53 15.02
CA PRO A 5 11.02 -11.27 15.77
C PRO A 5 9.92 -10.61 14.93
N GLU A 6 10.28 -9.67 14.06
CA GLU A 6 9.32 -8.98 13.19
C GLU A 6 8.65 -9.94 12.21
N LYS A 7 9.44 -10.86 11.64
CA LYS A 7 8.93 -11.92 10.76
C LYS A 7 7.98 -12.86 11.51
N GLU A 8 8.39 -13.36 12.67
CA GLU A 8 7.61 -14.30 13.48
C GLU A 8 6.29 -13.67 13.96
N PHE A 9 6.34 -12.45 14.50
CA PHE A 9 5.16 -11.71 14.93
C PHE A 9 4.16 -11.49 13.78
N THR A 10 4.66 -11.05 12.62
CA THR A 10 3.81 -10.82 11.45
C THR A 10 3.15 -12.13 10.99
N TYR A 11 3.90 -13.23 11.00
CA TYR A 11 3.39 -14.54 10.60
C TYR A 11 2.31 -15.05 11.56
N GLU A 12 2.51 -14.95 12.88
CA GLU A 12 1.50 -15.34 13.87
C GLU A 12 0.24 -14.48 13.76
N ALA A 13 0.36 -13.15 13.58
CA ALA A 13 -0.79 -12.27 13.40
C ALA A 13 -1.67 -12.70 12.21
N LEU A 14 -1.05 -13.08 11.09
CA LEU A 14 -1.77 -13.56 9.90
C LEU A 14 -2.55 -14.86 10.16
N LYS A 15 -2.05 -15.76 11.01
CA LYS A 15 -2.80 -16.98 11.41
C LYS A 15 -4.08 -16.65 12.17
N HIS A 16 -4.09 -15.54 12.90
CA HIS A 16 -5.27 -15.02 13.58
C HIS A 16 -6.12 -14.10 12.69
N SER A 17 -5.90 -14.12 11.38
CA SER A 17 -6.57 -13.26 10.40
C SER A 17 -6.36 -11.76 10.63
N LEU A 18 -5.34 -11.37 11.40
CA LEU A 18 -5.01 -9.98 11.68
C LEU A 18 -3.95 -9.46 10.72
N ARG A 19 -4.12 -8.22 10.28
CA ARG A 19 -3.12 -7.46 9.51
C ARG A 19 -2.59 -6.31 10.36
N LEU A 20 -1.31 -5.99 10.20
CA LEU A 20 -0.65 -4.93 10.98
C LEU A 20 -1.25 -3.53 10.76
N ASP A 21 -1.92 -3.32 9.63
CA ASP A 21 -2.59 -2.07 9.28
C ASP A 21 -4.11 -2.10 9.54
N GLY A 22 -4.61 -3.13 10.22
CA GLY A 22 -6.00 -3.24 10.67
C GLY A 22 -7.02 -3.52 9.55
N ARG A 23 -6.58 -3.67 8.31
CA ARG A 23 -7.43 -3.98 7.16
C ARG A 23 -7.90 -5.43 7.16
N ASP A 24 -8.98 -5.71 6.43
CA ASP A 24 -9.39 -7.08 6.13
C ASP A 24 -8.41 -7.76 5.15
N GLN A 25 -8.41 -9.10 5.12
CA GLN A 25 -7.50 -9.89 4.28
C GLN A 25 -7.61 -9.56 2.79
N LEU A 26 -8.83 -9.27 2.32
CA LEU A 26 -9.11 -8.96 0.91
C LEU A 26 -9.36 -7.46 0.66
N GLU A 27 -9.10 -6.61 1.65
CA GLU A 27 -9.29 -5.17 1.52
C GLU A 27 -8.07 -4.52 0.86
N LEU A 28 -8.32 -3.75 -0.20
CA LEU A 28 -7.33 -2.92 -0.87
C LEU A 28 -7.13 -1.61 -0.08
N ARG A 29 -5.93 -1.02 -0.12
CA ARG A 29 -5.75 0.35 0.38
C ARG A 29 -6.54 1.31 -0.49
N THR A 30 -7.17 2.32 0.11
CA THR A 30 -7.87 3.36 -0.62
C THR A 30 -6.94 4.03 -1.64
N PRO A 31 -7.24 3.95 -2.95
CA PRO A 31 -6.44 4.63 -3.95
C PRO A 31 -6.76 6.13 -3.94
N THR A 32 -5.73 6.97 -4.12
CA THR A 32 -5.89 8.39 -4.41
C THR A 32 -5.27 8.70 -5.76
N ILE A 33 -6.03 9.38 -6.63
CA ILE A 33 -5.58 9.80 -7.95
C ILE A 33 -5.56 11.33 -7.97
N THR A 34 -4.38 11.89 -8.26
CA THR A 34 -4.18 13.34 -8.33
C THR A 34 -3.70 13.71 -9.73
N PHE A 35 -4.41 14.61 -10.39
CA PHE A 35 -4.03 15.15 -11.68
C PHE A 35 -3.08 16.33 -11.52
N GLY A 36 -2.05 16.34 -12.37
CA GLY A 36 -1.02 17.38 -12.36
C GLY A 36 -1.41 18.60 -13.17
N PRO A 37 -0.52 19.61 -13.23
CA PRO A 37 -0.76 20.82 -14.01
C PRO A 37 -0.73 20.59 -15.53
N GLU A 38 -0.09 19.51 -15.99
CA GLU A 38 0.06 19.17 -17.41
C GLU A 38 -0.86 18.03 -17.82
N LEU A 39 -1.43 18.11 -19.03
CA LEU A 39 -2.18 17.01 -19.62
C LEU A 39 -1.29 15.77 -19.71
N GLY A 40 -1.84 14.62 -19.33
CA GLY A 40 -1.11 13.36 -19.35
C GLY A 40 -0.23 13.12 -18.11
N TRP A 41 -0.20 14.03 -17.12
CA TRP A 41 0.44 13.79 -15.83
C TRP A 41 -0.56 13.29 -14.80
N VAL A 42 -0.25 12.17 -14.16
CA VAL A 42 -1.06 11.61 -13.07
C VAL A 42 -0.17 11.04 -11.96
N GLU A 43 -0.60 11.27 -10.73
CA GLU A 43 -0.08 10.61 -9.55
C GLU A 43 -1.13 9.66 -8.99
N CYS A 44 -0.71 8.44 -8.68
CA CYS A 44 -1.54 7.42 -8.05
C CYS A 44 -0.86 6.96 -6.75
N SER A 45 -1.61 6.93 -5.66
CA SER A 45 -1.12 6.45 -4.38
C SER A 45 -2.04 5.40 -3.75
N PHE A 46 -1.43 4.37 -3.15
CA PHE A 46 -2.08 3.30 -2.39
C PHE A 46 -1.52 3.30 -0.97
N GLY A 47 -2.07 4.17 -0.13
CA GLY A 47 -1.49 4.50 1.17
C GLY A 47 -0.11 5.15 1.00
N ARG A 48 0.93 4.52 1.54
CA ARG A 48 2.32 5.04 1.49
C ARG A 48 3.05 4.79 0.16
N THR A 49 2.50 3.96 -0.73
CA THR A 49 3.08 3.73 -2.06
C THR A 49 2.60 4.81 -3.00
N ARG A 50 3.52 5.53 -3.65
CA ARG A 50 3.24 6.64 -4.58
C ARG A 50 3.92 6.37 -5.92
N CYS A 51 3.17 6.48 -7.00
CA CYS A 51 3.64 6.32 -8.38
C CYS A 51 3.23 7.54 -9.20
N VAL A 52 4.13 8.02 -10.06
CA VAL A 52 3.88 9.13 -10.98
C VAL A 52 4.03 8.62 -12.41
N PHE A 53 3.09 9.01 -13.27
CA PHE A 53 3.09 8.70 -14.70
C PHE A 53 2.95 9.98 -15.51
N LYS A 54 3.63 10.02 -16.66
CA LYS A 54 3.51 11.06 -17.67
C LYS A 54 3.36 10.42 -19.05
N MET A 55 2.27 10.71 -19.73
CA MET A 55 2.07 10.30 -21.12
C MET A 55 3.02 11.11 -22.03
N GLN A 56 3.78 10.42 -22.87
CA GLN A 56 4.63 11.03 -23.91
C GLN A 56 3.90 11.11 -25.24
#